data_AF-I8QUJ9-F1
#
_entry.id   AF-I8QUJ9-F1
#
_cell.length_a   1.000
_cell.length_b   1.000
_cell.length_c   1.000
_cell.angle_alpha   90.00
_cell.angle_beta   90.00
_cell.angle_gamma   90.00
#
_symmetry.space_group_name_H-M   'P 1'
#
loop_
_entity.id
_entity.type
_entity.pdbx_description
1 polymer ?
#
loop_
_entity_poly.entity_id
_entity_poly.type
_entity_poly.pdbx_seq_one_letter_code
_entity_poly.pdbx_strand_id
1 'polypeptide(L)'
;MPAVALAVSCLAAAGWGLRPSGLATRATDVGCYSAVSLTSDTAVIGGQAAADPVAACRDIWQRPGPGTGAGAGADPRLGQNTPAAACLRDDGSIAVFPARDACTSLGLRPFAGVSDAAQRFAAFQREAIDIVAADRCRPRPQIISVLRQKLDAYGLRSWSIDDSGFGQPWERDLPCASLAFDRDRSSVLIVPFPRPSGRAA
;
A
#
# COMPACT_ATOMS: atom_id res chain seq x y z
N MET A 1 -25.73 -2.46 -62.52
CA MET A 1 -25.08 -3.57 -61.80
C MET A 1 -24.08 -2.94 -60.83
N PRO A 2 -24.23 -3.10 -59.50
CA PRO A 2 -23.39 -2.41 -58.52
C PRO A 2 -22.08 -3.18 -58.30
N ALA A 3 -20.94 -2.49 -58.26
CA ALA A 3 -19.63 -3.10 -58.05
C ALA A 3 -18.94 -2.50 -56.81
N VAL A 4 -19.12 -3.24 -55.70
CA VAL A 4 -18.18 -3.55 -54.60
C VAL A 4 -17.33 -2.40 -54.03
N ALA A 5 -17.71 -1.95 -52.83
CA ALA A 5 -16.86 -1.19 -51.94
C ALA A 5 -15.82 -2.10 -51.26
N LEU A 6 -14.54 -1.82 -51.49
CA LEU A 6 -13.42 -2.45 -50.78
C LEU A 6 -13.25 -1.79 -49.41
N ALA A 7 -13.79 -2.42 -48.37
CA ALA A 7 -13.48 -2.07 -46.99
C ALA A 7 -12.11 -2.65 -46.61
N VAL A 8 -11.09 -1.79 -46.56
CA VAL A 8 -9.77 -2.12 -46.03
C VAL A 8 -9.86 -2.12 -44.50
N SER A 9 -10.05 -3.30 -43.91
CA SER A 9 -10.00 -3.49 -42.47
C SER A 9 -8.54 -3.50 -42.00
N CYS A 10 -8.01 -2.35 -41.58
CA CYS A 10 -6.75 -2.29 -40.83
C CYS A 10 -6.94 -2.99 -39.48
N LEU A 11 -6.53 -4.26 -39.39
CA LEU A 11 -6.38 -4.95 -38.11
C LEU A 11 -5.19 -4.32 -37.37
N ALA A 12 -5.48 -3.47 -36.38
CA ALA A 12 -4.50 -3.08 -35.38
C ALA A 12 -4.15 -4.31 -34.55
N ALA A 13 -3.05 -4.99 -34.89
CA ALA A 13 -2.45 -5.97 -34.01
C ALA A 13 -2.01 -5.24 -32.73
N ALA A 14 -2.80 -5.34 -31.66
CA ALA A 14 -2.39 -4.87 -30.34
C ALA A 14 -1.12 -5.64 -29.96
N GLY A 15 0.02 -4.95 -29.94
CA GLY A 15 1.28 -5.53 -29.52
C GLY A 15 1.24 -5.88 -28.03
N TRP A 16 1.00 -7.16 -27.72
CA TRP A 16 1.09 -7.71 -26.35
C TRP A 16 2.52 -8.02 -25.92
N GLY A 17 3.52 -7.61 -26.71
CA GLY A 17 4.93 -7.79 -26.39
C GLY A 17 5.53 -6.49 -25.85
N LEU A 18 6.03 -6.54 -24.62
CA LEU A 18 6.83 -5.48 -23.96
C LEU A 18 6.01 -4.33 -23.36
N ARG A 19 5.16 -4.63 -22.36
CA ARG A 19 4.89 -3.60 -21.36
C ARG A 19 6.16 -3.45 -20.52
N PRO A 20 6.85 -2.29 -20.54
CA PRO A 20 8.05 -2.11 -19.73
C PRO A 20 7.70 -2.32 -18.26
N SER A 21 8.63 -2.90 -17.51
CA SER A 21 8.51 -2.99 -16.07
C SER A 21 8.38 -1.58 -15.47
N GLY A 22 7.73 -1.46 -14.32
CA GLY A 22 7.37 -0.17 -13.74
C GLY A 22 7.78 -0.03 -12.28
N LEU A 23 7.94 1.23 -11.86
CA LEU A 23 8.19 1.58 -10.47
C LEU A 23 6.86 1.77 -9.73
N ALA A 24 6.76 1.17 -8.55
CA ALA A 24 5.66 1.41 -7.63
C ALA A 24 5.74 2.82 -7.06
N THR A 25 4.61 3.53 -7.08
CA THR A 25 4.45 4.82 -6.40
C THR A 25 3.83 4.64 -5.02
N ARG A 26 3.30 3.45 -4.69
CA ARG A 26 2.76 3.09 -3.37
C ARG A 26 3.56 1.97 -2.70
N ALA A 27 4.68 2.34 -2.07
CA ALA A 27 5.59 1.42 -1.39
C ALA A 27 5.03 0.75 -0.12
N THR A 28 3.91 1.24 0.39
CA THR A 28 3.34 0.82 1.68
C THR A 28 2.20 -0.18 1.51
N ASP A 29 1.87 -0.49 0.27
CA ASP A 29 0.65 -1.20 -0.10
C ASP A 29 1.08 -2.40 -0.97
N VAL A 30 1.56 -3.47 -0.32
CA VAL A 30 1.89 -4.74 -0.98
C VAL A 30 0.76 -5.72 -0.74
N GLY A 31 0.04 -6.09 -1.80
CA GLY A 31 -1.02 -7.10 -1.76
C GLY A 31 -0.47 -8.51 -2.04
N CYS A 32 -0.64 -9.44 -1.10
CA CYS A 32 -0.32 -10.85 -1.24
C CYS A 32 -1.60 -11.64 -1.57
N TYR A 33 -1.74 -12.06 -2.82
CA TYR A 33 -2.94 -12.75 -3.32
C TYR A 33 -2.85 -14.26 -3.10
N SER A 34 -3.99 -14.90 -2.80
CA SER A 34 -4.09 -16.35 -2.65
C SER A 34 -4.17 -17.12 -3.98
N ALA A 35 -4.50 -16.45 -5.08
CA ALA A 35 -4.54 -17.04 -6.42
C ALA A 35 -4.12 -16.00 -7.48
N VAL A 36 -3.88 -16.44 -8.72
CA VAL A 36 -3.61 -15.54 -9.86
C VAL A 36 -4.93 -14.89 -10.32
N SER A 37 -5.47 -14.01 -9.50
CA SER A 37 -6.69 -13.25 -9.77
C SER A 37 -6.71 -11.97 -8.94
N LEU A 38 -7.13 -10.85 -9.55
CA LEU A 38 -7.30 -9.58 -8.83
C LEU A 38 -8.46 -9.58 -7.83
N THR A 39 -9.32 -10.61 -7.87
CA THR A 39 -10.48 -10.75 -7.00
C THR A 39 -10.30 -11.85 -5.96
N SER A 40 -9.13 -12.50 -5.87
CA SER A 40 -8.89 -13.50 -4.83
C SER A 40 -8.69 -12.83 -3.48
N ASP A 41 -8.73 -13.64 -2.43
CA ASP A 41 -8.34 -13.18 -1.09
C ASP A 41 -6.94 -12.55 -1.15
N THR A 42 -6.80 -11.39 -0.52
CA THR A 42 -5.59 -10.57 -0.55
C THR A 42 -5.25 -10.07 0.86
N ALA A 43 -4.06 -10.39 1.35
CA ALA A 43 -3.48 -9.69 2.51
C ALA A 43 -2.76 -8.44 2.04
N VAL A 44 -2.95 -7.32 2.74
CA VAL A 44 -2.15 -6.12 2.50
C VAL A 44 -1.12 -5.99 3.60
N ILE A 45 0.15 -5.93 3.20
CA ILE A 45 1.27 -5.68 4.10
C ILE A 45 1.98 -4.39 3.69
N GLY A 46 2.46 -3.67 4.69
CA GLY A 46 3.19 -2.41 4.49
C GLY A 46 4.61 -2.45 5.03
N GLY A 47 5.21 -1.26 5.12
CA GLY A 47 6.56 -1.11 5.67
C GLY A 47 7.65 -1.59 4.72
N GLN A 48 8.51 -2.51 5.17
CA GLN A 48 9.67 -2.98 4.39
C GLN A 48 9.31 -4.00 3.30
N ALA A 49 8.05 -4.44 3.24
CA ALA A 49 7.60 -5.45 2.29
C ALA A 49 7.92 -5.07 0.82
N ALA A 50 7.92 -3.78 0.47
CA ALA A 50 8.22 -3.37 -0.90
C ALA A 50 9.71 -3.53 -1.31
N ALA A 51 10.62 -3.77 -0.37
CA ALA A 51 12.03 -4.06 -0.68
C ALA A 51 12.21 -5.46 -1.29
N ASP A 52 11.45 -6.45 -0.77
CA ASP A 52 11.33 -7.79 -1.35
C ASP A 52 9.88 -8.29 -1.19
N PRO A 53 8.98 -7.86 -2.09
CA PRO A 53 7.54 -8.16 -1.95
C PRO A 53 7.26 -9.65 -2.11
N VAL A 54 8.07 -10.37 -2.89
CA VAL A 54 7.90 -11.81 -3.07
C VAL A 54 8.25 -12.57 -1.80
N ALA A 55 9.39 -12.26 -1.16
CA ALA A 55 9.75 -12.89 0.10
C ALA A 55 8.72 -12.57 1.20
N ALA A 56 8.32 -11.30 1.31
CA ALA A 56 7.35 -10.87 2.30
C ALA A 56 5.99 -11.58 2.15
N CYS A 57 5.50 -11.78 0.91
CA CYS A 57 4.25 -12.51 0.68
C CYS A 57 4.37 -14.02 0.89
N ARG A 58 5.54 -14.61 0.63
CA ARG A 58 5.80 -16.03 0.99
C ARG A 58 5.76 -16.27 2.49
N ASP A 59 6.22 -15.31 3.29
CA ASP A 59 6.11 -15.40 4.75
C ASP A 59 4.66 -15.29 5.20
N ILE A 60 3.86 -14.45 4.54
CA ILE A 60 2.43 -14.30 4.85
C ILE A 60 1.64 -15.55 4.51
N TRP A 61 1.89 -16.18 3.35
CA TRP A 61 1.20 -17.42 2.95
C TRP A 61 1.42 -18.58 3.93
N GLN A 62 2.51 -18.56 4.70
CA GLN A 62 2.81 -19.59 5.70
C GLN A 62 2.09 -19.39 7.04
N ARG A 63 1.51 -18.20 7.30
CA ARG A 63 0.89 -17.90 8.59
C ARG A 63 -0.51 -18.50 8.66
N PRO A 64 -0.82 -19.36 9.64
CA PRO A 64 -2.19 -19.78 9.88
C PRO A 64 -2.98 -18.61 10.49
N GLY A 65 -4.19 -18.32 10.00
CA GLY A 65 -5.13 -17.53 10.81
C GLY A 65 -6.26 -16.79 10.08
N PRO A 66 -7.41 -16.59 10.74
CA PRO A 66 -8.51 -15.78 10.23
C PRO A 66 -8.17 -14.28 10.32
N GLY A 67 -8.57 -13.50 9.31
CA GLY A 67 -8.71 -12.03 9.47
C GLY A 67 -7.60 -11.12 8.93
N THR A 68 -6.61 -11.62 8.18
CA THR A 68 -5.73 -10.75 7.36
C THR A 68 -5.54 -11.35 5.98
N GLY A 69 -6.63 -11.53 5.22
CA GLY A 69 -6.67 -11.61 3.75
C GLY A 69 -5.84 -12.64 2.97
N ALA A 70 -4.85 -13.29 3.55
CA ALA A 70 -4.05 -14.35 2.93
C ALA A 70 -3.89 -15.55 3.88
N GLY A 71 -4.04 -15.38 5.19
CA GLY A 71 -3.98 -16.50 6.15
C GLY A 71 -5.30 -17.26 6.35
N ALA A 72 -6.44 -16.68 5.93
CA ALA A 72 -7.77 -17.26 6.15
C ALA A 72 -8.24 -18.17 5.00
N GLY A 73 -7.44 -18.30 3.95
CA GLY A 73 -7.79 -19.00 2.72
C GLY A 73 -6.63 -19.22 1.76
N ALA A 74 -5.37 -19.05 2.19
CA ALA A 74 -4.25 -19.57 1.40
C ALA A 74 -4.48 -21.07 1.22
N ASP A 75 -4.59 -21.50 -0.04
CA ASP A 75 -4.55 -22.91 -0.39
C ASP A 75 -3.34 -23.52 0.36
N PRO A 76 -3.51 -24.64 1.09
CA PRO A 76 -2.41 -25.32 1.78
C PRO A 76 -1.20 -25.67 0.89
N ARG A 77 -1.31 -25.47 -0.43
CA ARG A 77 -0.24 -25.57 -1.44
C ARG A 77 0.67 -24.35 -1.55
N LEU A 78 0.33 -23.20 -0.96
CA LEU A 78 1.19 -22.01 -1.00
C LEU A 78 2.27 -22.12 0.09
N GLY A 79 3.48 -22.52 -0.31
CA GLY A 79 4.63 -22.67 0.57
C GLY A 79 5.77 -21.72 0.19
N GLN A 80 6.87 -21.84 0.92
CA GLN A 80 8.09 -21.03 0.73
C GLN A 80 8.66 -21.12 -0.70
N ASN A 81 8.44 -22.27 -1.37
CA ASN A 81 8.94 -22.53 -2.72
C ASN A 81 7.91 -22.23 -3.82
N THR A 82 6.74 -21.69 -3.46
CA THR A 82 5.73 -21.34 -4.46
C THR A 82 6.32 -20.32 -5.43
N PRO A 83 6.28 -20.61 -6.75
CA PRO A 83 6.69 -19.64 -7.75
C PRO A 83 5.81 -18.40 -7.63
N ALA A 84 6.39 -17.21 -7.68
CA ALA A 84 5.65 -15.98 -7.48
C ALA A 84 6.21 -14.86 -8.35
N ALA A 85 5.36 -13.89 -8.66
CA ALA A 85 5.71 -12.70 -9.40
C ALA A 85 5.13 -11.47 -8.69
N ALA A 86 5.95 -10.42 -8.60
CA ALA A 86 5.50 -9.10 -8.19
C ALA A 86 5.14 -8.27 -9.42
N CYS A 87 3.94 -7.72 -9.40
CA CYS A 87 3.33 -6.95 -10.48
C CYS A 87 2.98 -5.55 -9.99
N LEU A 88 3.08 -4.58 -10.88
CA LEU A 88 2.65 -3.20 -10.65
C LEU A 88 1.18 -3.05 -11.05
N ARG A 89 0.36 -2.56 -10.11
CA ARG A 89 -1.03 -2.18 -10.36
C ARG A 89 -1.13 -0.75 -10.91
N ASP A 90 -2.26 -0.44 -11.54
CA ASP A 90 -2.49 0.87 -12.15
C ASP A 90 -2.60 2.01 -11.12
N ASP A 91 -2.99 1.69 -9.88
CA ASP A 91 -2.98 2.63 -8.75
C ASP A 91 -1.57 2.89 -8.19
N GLY A 92 -0.56 2.19 -8.71
CA GLY A 92 0.84 2.30 -8.29
C GLY A 92 1.25 1.43 -7.11
N SER A 93 0.35 0.57 -6.62
CA SER A 93 0.65 -0.45 -5.58
C SER A 93 1.30 -1.71 -6.15
N ILE A 94 1.79 -2.56 -5.26
CA ILE A 94 2.47 -3.82 -5.62
C ILE A 94 1.53 -4.98 -5.34
N ALA A 95 1.34 -5.86 -6.31
CA ALA A 95 0.57 -7.08 -6.16
C ALA A 95 1.47 -8.30 -6.38
N VAL A 96 1.43 -9.27 -5.48
CA VAL A 96 2.20 -10.50 -5.57
C VAL A 96 1.26 -11.68 -5.71
N PHE A 97 1.50 -12.47 -6.75
CA PHE A 97 0.68 -13.62 -7.11
C PHE A 97 1.51 -14.91 -7.10
N PRO A 98 0.89 -16.07 -6.81
CA PRO A 98 1.57 -17.36 -6.72
C PRO A 98 1.79 -18.03 -8.09
N ALA A 99 2.31 -17.30 -9.08
CA ALA A 99 2.83 -17.85 -10.34
C ALA A 99 3.92 -16.94 -10.94
N ARG A 100 4.86 -17.49 -11.73
CA ARG A 100 5.95 -16.70 -12.36
C ARG A 100 5.48 -15.78 -13.47
N ASP A 101 4.45 -16.20 -14.19
CA ASP A 101 3.88 -15.53 -15.37
C ASP A 101 2.65 -14.67 -15.02
N ALA A 102 2.29 -14.57 -13.73
CA ALA A 102 1.08 -13.92 -13.27
C ALA A 102 0.88 -12.50 -13.81
N CYS A 103 1.95 -11.69 -13.89
CA CYS A 103 1.83 -10.34 -14.42
C CYS A 103 1.38 -10.33 -15.88
N THR A 104 1.96 -11.18 -16.71
CA THR A 104 1.58 -11.32 -18.12
C THR A 104 0.16 -11.83 -18.24
N SER A 105 -0.18 -12.89 -17.49
CA SER A 105 -1.51 -13.54 -17.54
C SER A 105 -2.64 -12.62 -17.07
N LEU A 106 -2.34 -11.68 -16.16
CA LEU A 106 -3.29 -10.66 -15.69
C LEU A 106 -3.19 -9.32 -16.45
N GLY A 107 -2.34 -9.23 -17.48
CA GLY A 107 -2.11 -7.99 -18.23
C GLY A 107 -1.44 -6.87 -17.41
N LEU A 108 -0.85 -7.18 -16.27
CA LEU A 108 -0.13 -6.25 -15.40
C LEU A 108 1.32 -6.07 -15.84
N ARG A 109 1.94 -4.98 -15.40
CA ARG A 109 3.37 -4.75 -15.62
C ARG A 109 4.19 -5.48 -14.57
N PRO A 110 5.37 -6.04 -14.91
CA PRO A 110 6.31 -6.51 -13.90
C PRO A 110 6.75 -5.36 -12.98
N PHE A 111 6.86 -5.63 -11.68
CA PHE A 111 7.42 -4.71 -10.70
C PHE A 111 8.95 -4.60 -10.89
N ALA A 112 9.47 -3.38 -10.97
CA ALA A 112 10.89 -3.09 -11.16
C ALA A 112 11.58 -2.48 -9.93
N GLY A 113 10.81 -2.18 -8.88
CA GLY A 113 11.28 -1.42 -7.73
C GLY A 113 10.31 -0.30 -7.35
N VAL A 114 10.74 0.51 -6.40
CA VAL A 114 9.94 1.58 -5.78
C VAL A 114 10.52 2.93 -6.19
N SER A 115 9.66 3.90 -6.54
CA SER A 115 10.13 5.25 -6.86
C SER A 115 10.70 5.97 -5.63
N ASP A 116 11.66 6.89 -5.83
CA ASP A 116 12.27 7.67 -4.75
C ASP A 116 11.25 8.44 -3.90
N ALA A 117 10.18 8.92 -4.53
CA ALA A 117 9.09 9.60 -3.82
C ALA A 117 8.35 8.63 -2.88
N ALA A 118 8.08 7.42 -3.34
CA ALA A 118 7.42 6.39 -2.54
C ALA A 118 8.32 5.85 -1.42
N GLN A 119 9.64 5.76 -1.65
CA GLN A 119 10.62 5.41 -0.62
C GLN A 119 10.68 6.47 0.48
N ARG A 120 10.78 7.75 0.11
CA ARG A 120 10.76 8.87 1.06
C ARG A 120 9.48 8.91 1.88
N PHE A 121 8.33 8.71 1.23
CA PHE A 121 7.05 8.63 1.93
C PHE A 121 6.99 7.46 2.91
N ALA A 122 7.44 6.26 2.52
CA ALA A 122 7.47 5.10 3.42
C ALA A 122 8.39 5.31 4.63
N ALA A 123 9.54 5.97 4.43
CA ALA A 123 10.44 6.34 5.52
C ALA A 123 9.79 7.35 6.48
N PHE A 124 9.18 8.41 5.94
CA PHE A 124 8.40 9.38 6.71
C PHE A 124 7.28 8.69 7.52
N GLN A 125 6.48 7.83 6.88
CA GLN A 125 5.35 7.17 7.53
C GLN A 125 5.79 6.34 8.73
N ARG A 126 6.87 5.56 8.61
CA ARG A 126 7.42 4.79 9.74
C ARG A 126 7.83 5.70 10.89
N GLU A 127 8.63 6.73 10.61
CA GLU A 127 9.12 7.63 11.65
C GLU A 127 7.98 8.42 12.31
N ALA A 128 6.99 8.86 11.55
CA ALA A 128 5.80 9.52 12.07
C ALA A 128 5.00 8.61 13.02
N ILE A 129 4.80 7.34 12.62
CA ILE A 129 4.16 6.34 13.48
C ILE A 129 4.96 6.13 14.76
N ASP A 130 6.28 5.98 14.67
CA ASP A 130 7.14 5.74 15.83
C ASP A 130 7.11 6.93 16.82
N ILE A 131 7.15 8.17 16.30
CA ILE A 131 7.05 9.39 17.11
C ILE A 131 5.74 9.45 17.88
N VAL A 132 4.61 9.21 17.22
CA VAL A 132 3.29 9.25 17.87
C VAL A 132 3.10 8.05 18.79
N ALA A 133 3.60 6.88 18.43
CA ALA A 133 3.52 5.68 19.26
C ALA A 133 4.32 5.81 20.56
N ALA A 134 5.49 6.48 20.52
CA ALA A 134 6.34 6.72 21.69
C ALA A 134 5.65 7.58 22.76
N ASP A 135 4.82 8.54 22.34
CA ASP A 135 4.10 9.44 23.23
C ASP A 135 2.75 9.87 22.62
N ARG A 136 1.79 8.94 22.67
CA ARG A 136 0.46 9.14 22.04
C ARG A 136 -0.31 10.31 22.62
N CYS A 137 -0.05 10.69 23.86
CA CYS A 137 -0.82 11.71 24.56
C CYS A 137 -0.08 13.06 24.62
N ARG A 138 0.96 13.22 23.78
CA ARG A 138 1.65 14.49 23.57
C ARG A 138 0.66 15.60 23.20
N PRO A 139 0.86 16.86 23.66
CA PRO A 139 0.03 17.97 23.25
C PRO A 139 -0.08 18.12 21.72
N ARG A 140 -1.30 18.24 21.21
CA ARG A 140 -1.61 18.35 19.77
C ARG A 140 -0.72 19.32 18.99
N PRO A 141 -0.46 20.57 19.45
CA PRO A 141 0.43 21.49 18.73
C PRO A 141 1.87 20.96 18.55
N GLN A 142 2.36 20.17 19.51
CA GLN A 142 3.69 19.57 19.43
C GLN A 142 3.72 18.41 18.44
N ILE A 143 2.67 17.59 18.38
CA ILE A 143 2.53 16.54 17.36
C ILE A 143 2.54 17.16 15.96
N ILE A 144 1.72 18.19 15.73
CA ILE A 144 1.64 18.89 14.43
C ILE A 144 3.01 19.47 14.05
N SER A 145 3.68 20.16 14.97
CA SER A 145 4.99 20.76 14.73
C SER A 145 6.03 19.73 14.32
N VAL A 146 6.11 18.59 15.03
CA VAL A 146 7.06 17.53 14.71
C VAL A 146 6.73 16.86 13.37
N LEU A 147 5.46 16.56 13.11
CA LEU A 147 5.04 15.97 11.82
C LEU A 147 5.34 16.92 10.66
N ARG A 148 5.13 18.22 10.83
CA ARG A 148 5.47 19.25 9.83
C ARG A 148 6.95 19.26 9.54
N GLN A 149 7.79 19.29 10.59
CA GLN A 149 9.24 19.25 10.44
C GLN A 149 9.70 17.99 9.67
N LYS A 150 9.08 16.83 9.95
CA LYS A 150 9.41 15.59 9.26
C LYS A 150 8.95 15.61 7.79
N LEU A 151 7.73 16.05 7.51
CA LEU A 151 7.28 16.24 6.13
C LEU A 151 8.26 17.09 5.32
N ASP A 152 8.72 18.20 5.90
CA ASP A 152 9.69 19.08 5.24
C ASP A 152 11.05 18.41 5.01
N ALA A 153 11.55 17.66 6.00
CA ALA A 153 12.80 16.93 5.92
C ALA A 153 12.80 15.82 4.85
N TYR A 154 11.65 15.16 4.64
CA TYR A 154 11.47 14.17 3.58
C TYR A 154 11.08 14.77 2.22
N GLY A 155 10.98 16.10 2.11
CA GLY A 155 10.61 16.79 0.88
C GLY A 155 9.13 16.65 0.51
N LEU A 156 8.26 16.42 1.49
CA LEU A 156 6.81 16.25 1.37
C LEU A 156 6.05 17.54 1.75
N ARG A 157 6.60 18.71 1.43
CA ARG A 157 6.09 20.03 1.87
C ARG A 157 4.67 20.34 1.42
N SER A 158 4.23 19.74 0.31
CA SER A 158 2.87 19.87 -0.21
C SER A 158 1.83 19.11 0.60
N TRP A 159 2.25 18.23 1.51
CA TRP A 159 1.33 17.45 2.32
C TRP A 159 0.67 18.31 3.40
N SER A 160 -0.65 18.15 3.55
CA SER A 160 -1.39 18.76 4.64
C SER A 160 -1.36 17.90 5.90
N ILE A 161 -1.65 18.53 7.03
CA ILE A 161 -1.94 17.83 8.28
C ILE A 161 -3.38 18.19 8.61
N ASP A 162 -4.22 17.17 8.73
CA ASP A 162 -5.62 17.30 9.11
C ASP A 162 -5.80 16.76 10.52
N ASP A 163 -6.21 17.64 11.41
CA ASP A 163 -6.48 17.36 12.81
C ASP A 163 -7.91 17.77 13.19
N SER A 164 -8.80 17.88 12.19
CA SER A 164 -10.19 18.32 12.34
C SER A 164 -11.05 17.39 13.22
N GLY A 165 -10.59 16.16 13.44
CA GLY A 165 -11.19 15.23 14.39
C GLY A 165 -11.08 15.66 15.85
N PHE A 166 -10.09 16.49 16.18
CA PHE A 166 -9.90 17.03 17.54
C PHE A 166 -10.73 18.31 17.76
N GLY A 167 -11.35 18.42 18.93
CA GLY A 167 -12.31 19.46 19.32
C GLY A 167 -13.76 19.07 19.04
N GLN A 168 -14.02 17.84 18.59
CA GLN A 168 -15.37 17.38 18.27
C GLN A 168 -16.08 16.80 19.51
N PRO A 169 -17.42 16.91 19.61
CA PRO A 169 -18.16 16.43 20.79
C PRO A 169 -17.97 14.95 21.13
N TRP A 170 -17.70 14.12 20.13
CA TRP A 170 -17.47 12.67 20.23
C TRP A 170 -16.04 12.30 20.66
N GLU A 171 -15.11 13.26 20.69
CA GLU A 171 -13.71 13.06 21.04
C GLU A 171 -13.45 13.05 22.56
N ARG A 172 -14.45 13.39 23.39
CA ARG A 172 -14.25 13.65 24.83
C ARG A 172 -13.54 12.53 25.60
N ASP A 173 -13.64 11.29 25.14
CA ASP A 173 -13.01 10.11 25.76
C ASP A 173 -11.76 9.60 25.00
N LEU A 174 -11.28 10.37 24.02
CA LEU A 174 -10.18 10.05 23.12
C LEU A 174 -9.02 11.07 23.22
N PRO A 175 -8.42 11.29 24.41
CA PRO A 175 -7.53 12.42 24.67
C PRO A 175 -6.11 12.27 24.07
N CYS A 176 -5.82 11.15 23.42
CA CYS A 176 -4.53 10.89 22.80
C CYS A 176 -4.67 10.88 21.27
N ALA A 177 -3.55 10.74 20.56
CA ALA A 177 -3.51 10.75 19.11
C ALA A 177 -3.05 9.41 18.54
N SER A 178 -3.58 9.10 17.38
CA SER A 178 -3.09 8.12 16.42
C SER A 178 -2.93 8.81 15.06
N LEU A 179 -2.39 8.10 14.09
CA LEU A 179 -2.17 8.59 12.74
C LEU A 179 -2.90 7.73 11.71
N ALA A 180 -3.41 8.40 10.68
CA ALA A 180 -3.73 7.79 9.40
C ALA A 180 -3.13 8.64 8.27
N PHE A 181 -2.98 8.06 7.10
CA PHE A 181 -2.36 8.73 5.95
C PHE A 181 -3.27 8.60 4.75
N ASP A 182 -3.68 9.75 4.19
CA ASP A 182 -4.45 9.82 2.96
C ASP A 182 -3.51 10.20 1.82
N ARG A 183 -3.11 9.21 1.04
CA ARG A 183 -2.13 9.41 -0.03
C ARG A 183 -2.71 10.15 -1.22
N ASP A 184 -4.00 9.95 -1.50
CA ASP A 184 -4.68 10.55 -2.65
C ASP A 184 -4.85 12.06 -2.45
N ARG A 185 -5.13 12.47 -1.20
CA ARG A 185 -5.19 13.89 -0.81
C ARG A 185 -3.86 14.44 -0.28
N SER A 186 -2.81 13.62 -0.21
CA SER A 186 -1.52 13.99 0.39
C SER A 186 -1.70 14.61 1.79
N SER A 187 -2.44 13.92 2.66
CA SER A 187 -2.76 14.41 4.02
C SER A 187 -2.33 13.41 5.09
N VAL A 188 -1.75 13.93 6.16
CA VAL A 188 -1.55 13.19 7.42
C VAL A 188 -2.73 13.50 8.32
N LEU A 189 -3.53 12.48 8.64
CA LEU A 189 -4.68 12.60 9.52
C LEU A 189 -4.23 12.31 10.96
N ILE A 190 -4.38 13.27 11.85
CA ILE A 190 -4.25 13.04 13.29
C ILE A 190 -5.63 12.62 13.80
N VAL A 191 -5.71 11.39 14.28
CA VAL A 191 -6.97 10.76 14.69
C VAL A 191 -7.04 10.69 16.21
N PRO A 192 -8.13 11.13 16.84
CA PRO A 192 -8.33 10.95 18.27
C PRO A 192 -8.28 9.48 18.69
N PHE A 193 -7.63 9.20 19.82
CA PHE A 193 -7.33 7.86 20.28
C PHE A 193 -7.51 7.74 21.81
N PRO A 194 -8.03 6.60 22.33
CA PRO A 194 -8.19 6.43 23.77
C PRO A 194 -6.84 6.38 24.50
N ARG A 195 -6.83 6.65 25.81
CA ARG A 195 -5.63 6.42 26.61
C ARG A 195 -5.25 4.93 26.58
N PRO A 196 -3.94 4.60 26.58
CA PRO A 196 -3.50 3.23 26.80
C PRO A 196 -4.03 2.73 28.15
N SER A 197 -4.73 1.60 28.17
CA SER A 197 -5.14 0.93 29.39
C SER A 197 -3.89 0.47 30.14
N GLY A 198 -3.51 1.16 31.22
CA GLY A 198 -2.38 0.75 32.07
C GLY A 198 -1.51 1.85 32.67
N ARG A 199 -1.71 3.13 32.35
CA ARG A 199 -1.10 4.23 33.13
C ARG A 199 -2.18 4.95 33.94
N ALA A 200 -2.31 4.55 35.21
CA ALA A 200 -2.87 5.43 36.22
C ALA A 200 -1.97 6.68 36.31
N ALA A 201 -2.61 7.83 36.51
CA ALA A 201 -1.97 9.12 36.65
C ALA A 201 -0.99 9.17 37.84
#